data_AF-A0A351XAT5-F1
#
_entry.id   AF-A0A351XAT5-F1
#
_cell.length_a   1.000
_cell.length_b   1.000
_cell.length_c   1.000
_cell.angle_alpha   90.00
_cell.angle_beta   90.00
_cell.angle_gamma   90.00
#
_symmetry.space_group_name_H-M   'P 1'
#
loop_
_entity.id
_entity.type
_entity.pdbx_description
1 polymer ?
#
loop_
_entity_poly.entity_id
_entity_poly.type
_entity_poly.pdbx_seq_one_letter_code
_entity_poly.pdbx_strand_id
1 'polypeptide(L)'
;MKKDSKSSKLKIVLAVILCVVIAIVVPTGIYCAVKQESPVKVIRSIFVTNETRIIGKWQNDARTSAYEFKDNGTYDSYFSTFTYSGDYVVKGDELTLSNPSNDSTVTYQIKVSKNELYMVAIKEGGLEKDKDEETEVKYNRVEKIKTKSISEIINGLTEDATE
;
A
#
# COMPACT_ATOMS: atom_id res chain seq x y z
N MET A 1 -55.67 -23.76 -9.58
CA MET A 1 -54.33 -23.70 -10.22
C MET A 1 -53.62 -22.44 -9.76
N LYS A 2 -52.69 -22.54 -8.78
CA LYS A 2 -51.88 -21.39 -8.34
C LYS A 2 -50.62 -21.37 -9.18
N LYS A 3 -50.46 -20.34 -10.01
CA LYS A 3 -49.30 -20.12 -10.87
C LYS A 3 -48.15 -19.61 -10.00
N ASP A 4 -47.11 -20.42 -9.85
CA ASP A 4 -45.88 -20.11 -9.09
C ASP A 4 -45.17 -18.87 -9.66
N SER A 5 -45.45 -17.70 -9.07
CA SER A 5 -44.83 -16.41 -9.41
C SER A 5 -43.41 -16.24 -8.83
N LYS A 6 -42.92 -17.23 -8.06
CA LYS A 6 -41.60 -17.21 -7.42
C LYS A 6 -40.48 -17.67 -8.38
N SER A 7 -40.79 -18.58 -9.30
CA SER A 7 -39.83 -19.13 -10.27
C SER A 7 -39.37 -18.11 -11.31
N SER A 8 -40.25 -17.20 -11.75
CA SER A 8 -39.91 -16.19 -12.77
C SER A 8 -38.99 -15.10 -12.22
N LYS A 9 -39.23 -14.63 -10.98
CA LYS A 9 -38.39 -13.62 -10.34
C LYS A 9 -36.98 -14.14 -10.06
N LEU A 10 -36.85 -15.40 -9.65
CA LEU A 10 -35.55 -16.04 -9.44
C LEU A 10 -34.76 -16.20 -10.75
N LYS A 11 -35.45 -16.58 -11.85
CA LYS A 11 -34.84 -16.65 -13.19
C LYS A 11 -34.37 -15.28 -13.70
N ILE A 12 -35.15 -14.22 -13.45
CA ILE A 12 -34.77 -12.86 -13.82
C ILE A 12 -33.57 -12.38 -12.99
N VAL A 13 -33.55 -12.64 -11.68
CA VAL A 13 -32.41 -12.27 -10.81
C VAL A 13 -31.14 -13.03 -11.21
N LEU A 14 -31.23 -14.33 -11.49
CA LEU A 14 -30.09 -15.12 -12.00
C LEU A 14 -29.61 -14.63 -13.37
N ALA A 15 -30.51 -14.26 -14.27
CA ALA A 15 -30.16 -13.70 -15.57
C ALA A 15 -29.46 -12.33 -15.44
N VAL A 16 -29.91 -11.48 -14.51
CA VAL A 16 -29.26 -10.18 -14.23
C VAL A 16 -27.87 -10.39 -13.64
N ILE A 17 -27.71 -11.30 -12.68
CA ILE A 17 -26.39 -11.63 -12.11
C ILE A 17 -25.45 -12.17 -13.19
N LEU A 18 -25.94 -13.07 -14.04
CA LEU A 18 -25.16 -13.62 -15.15
C LEU A 18 -24.76 -12.54 -16.16
N CYS A 19 -25.65 -11.62 -16.52
CA CYS A 19 -25.35 -10.49 -17.40
C CYS A 19 -24.33 -9.52 -16.78
N VAL A 20 -24.39 -9.25 -15.48
CA VAL A 20 -23.39 -8.42 -14.77
C VAL A 20 -22.03 -9.11 -14.76
N VAL A 21 -21.98 -10.42 -14.49
CA VAL A 21 -20.73 -11.20 -14.53
C VAL A 21 -20.13 -11.21 -15.95
N ILE A 22 -20.94 -11.41 -16.98
CA ILE A 22 -20.48 -11.39 -18.38
C ILE A 22 -20.02 -9.97 -18.79
N ALA A 23 -20.73 -8.92 -18.38
CA ALA A 23 -20.36 -7.53 -18.66
C ALA A 23 -19.03 -7.11 -18.00
N ILE A 24 -18.63 -7.75 -16.89
CA ILE A 24 -17.31 -7.54 -16.27
C ILE A 24 -16.22 -8.34 -17.02
N VAL A 25 -16.54 -9.54 -17.52
CA VAL A 25 -15.57 -10.43 -18.19
C VAL A 25 -15.26 -9.97 -19.63
N VAL A 26 -16.23 -9.42 -20.36
CA VAL A 26 -16.04 -9.06 -21.79
C VAL A 26 -15.02 -7.91 -22.01
N PRO A 27 -14.99 -6.82 -21.22
CA PRO A 27 -13.95 -5.80 -21.33
C PRO A 27 -12.54 -6.34 -21.04
N THR A 28 -12.42 -7.35 -20.16
CA THR A 28 -11.12 -7.97 -19.85
C THR A 28 -10.60 -8.87 -20.98
N GLY A 29 -11.48 -9.48 -21.78
CA GLY A 29 -11.11 -10.36 -22.89
C GLY A 29 -10.40 -9.63 -24.03
N ILE A 30 -10.83 -8.41 -24.35
CA ILE A 30 -10.23 -7.63 -25.45
C ILE A 30 -8.88 -7.03 -25.03
N TYR A 31 -8.74 -6.62 -23.76
CA TYR A 31 -7.48 -6.07 -23.25
C TYR A 31 -6.37 -7.14 -23.12
N CYS A 32 -6.73 -8.39 -22.80
CA CYS A 32 -5.77 -9.50 -22.70
C CYS A 32 -5.21 -9.96 -24.06
N ALA A 33 -5.96 -9.80 -25.15
CA ALA A 33 -5.51 -10.19 -26.48
C ALA A 33 -4.42 -9.25 -27.06
N VAL A 34 -4.41 -7.98 -26.65
CA VAL A 34 -3.50 -6.96 -27.19
C VAL A 34 -2.18 -6.84 -26.39
N LYS A 35 -2.15 -7.31 -25.13
CA LYS A 35 -1.02 -7.08 -24.20
C LYS A 35 -0.22 -8.33 -23.77
N GLN A 36 -0.58 -9.55 -24.19
CA GLN A 36 0.10 -10.79 -23.78
C GLN A 36 0.31 -10.92 -22.25
N GLU A 37 -0.56 -10.35 -21.41
CA GLU A 37 -0.50 -10.56 -19.96
C GLU A 37 -1.55 -11.58 -19.51
N SER A 38 -1.13 -12.55 -18.70
CA SER A 38 -2.00 -13.63 -18.21
C SER A 38 -3.23 -13.07 -17.45
N PRO A 39 -4.45 -13.57 -17.71
CA PRO A 39 -5.69 -13.14 -17.03
C PRO A 39 -5.60 -13.18 -15.51
N VAL A 40 -4.79 -14.11 -14.97
CA VAL A 40 -4.59 -14.31 -13.54
C VAL A 40 -3.87 -13.12 -12.89
N LYS A 41 -2.95 -12.47 -13.62
CA LYS A 41 -2.17 -11.32 -13.14
C LYS A 41 -3.04 -10.07 -13.04
N VAL A 42 -3.95 -9.89 -14.01
CA VAL A 42 -4.94 -8.81 -14.06
C VAL A 42 -6.00 -8.98 -12.97
N ILE A 43 -6.49 -10.20 -12.72
CA ILE A 43 -7.46 -10.42 -11.63
C ILE A 43 -6.82 -10.15 -10.26
N ARG A 44 -5.57 -10.57 -10.03
CA ARG A 44 -4.87 -10.27 -8.76
C ARG A 44 -4.57 -8.78 -8.57
N SER A 45 -4.37 -8.01 -9.65
CA SER A 45 -4.16 -6.57 -9.52
C SER A 45 -5.44 -5.82 -9.15
N ILE A 46 -6.61 -6.33 -9.58
CA ILE A 46 -7.93 -5.75 -9.32
C ILE A 46 -8.44 -6.03 -7.89
N PHE A 47 -8.10 -7.17 -7.29
CA PHE A 47 -8.63 -7.57 -5.96
C PHE A 47 -7.74 -7.20 -4.76
N VAL A 48 -6.48 -6.82 -4.97
CA VAL A 48 -5.57 -6.49 -3.86
C VAL A 48 -5.36 -4.98 -3.85
N THR A 49 -6.07 -4.27 -2.98
CA THR A 49 -5.95 -2.81 -2.80
C THR A 49 -4.66 -2.44 -2.07
N ASN A 50 -4.20 -1.19 -2.16
CA ASN A 50 -3.04 -0.72 -1.40
C ASN A 50 -3.23 -0.93 0.12
N GLU A 51 -4.47 -0.84 0.62
CA GLU A 51 -4.83 -1.13 2.02
C GLU A 51 -4.36 -2.51 2.47
N THR A 52 -4.47 -3.51 1.58
CA THR A 52 -4.01 -4.88 1.87
C THR A 52 -2.55 -5.10 1.48
N ARG A 53 -2.07 -4.47 0.41
CA ARG A 53 -0.67 -4.64 -0.05
C ARG A 53 0.34 -4.01 0.90
N ILE A 54 -0.02 -2.94 1.61
CA ILE A 54 0.91 -2.24 2.49
C ILE A 54 1.26 -3.07 3.73
N ILE A 55 0.42 -4.03 4.12
CA ILE A 55 0.61 -4.85 5.32
C ILE A 55 1.95 -5.61 5.22
N GLY A 56 2.75 -5.51 6.28
CA GLY A 56 4.07 -6.14 6.40
C GLY A 56 5.19 -5.16 6.76
N LYS A 57 6.42 -5.65 6.66
CA LYS A 57 7.63 -4.93 7.07
C LYS A 57 8.38 -4.38 5.87
N TRP A 58 8.78 -3.13 5.98
CA TRP A 58 9.38 -2.34 4.91
C TRP A 58 10.60 -1.63 5.44
N GLN A 59 11.72 -1.70 4.74
CA GLN A 59 12.99 -1.10 5.18
C GLN A 59 13.69 -0.44 3.99
N ASN A 60 14.24 0.75 4.20
CA ASN A 60 15.04 1.42 3.18
C ASN A 60 16.43 0.78 3.07
N ASP A 61 17.09 0.98 1.93
CA ASP A 61 18.40 0.35 1.66
C ASP A 61 19.50 0.81 2.61
N ALA A 62 19.44 2.08 3.05
CA ALA A 62 20.36 2.63 4.03
C ALA A 62 20.16 2.05 5.45
N ARG A 63 19.07 1.30 5.69
CA ARG A 63 18.69 0.73 7.00
C ARG A 63 18.56 1.79 8.10
N THR A 64 18.26 3.03 7.72
CA THR A 64 18.06 4.17 8.62
C THR A 64 16.61 4.33 9.03
N SER A 65 15.67 3.88 8.18
CA SER A 65 14.24 3.91 8.45
C SER A 65 13.54 2.61 8.04
N ALA A 66 12.55 2.21 8.83
CA ALA A 66 11.69 1.07 8.53
C ALA A 66 10.28 1.26 9.11
N TYR A 67 9.33 0.52 8.56
CA TYR A 67 7.93 0.49 9.00
C TYR A 67 7.42 -0.95 9.07
N GLU A 68 6.56 -1.23 10.03
CA GLU A 68 5.73 -2.43 10.08
C GLU A 68 4.25 -2.03 10.11
N PHE A 69 3.52 -2.32 9.03
CA PHE A 69 2.07 -2.09 8.95
C PHE A 69 1.32 -3.38 9.28
N LYS A 70 0.40 -3.30 10.25
CA LYS A 70 -0.36 -4.45 10.76
C LYS A 70 -1.80 -4.41 10.23
N ASP A 71 -2.41 -5.58 10.09
CA ASP A 71 -3.77 -5.75 9.58
C ASP A 71 -4.86 -5.05 10.41
N ASN A 72 -4.59 -4.78 11.68
CA ASN A 72 -5.48 -4.07 12.60
C ASN A 72 -5.46 -2.54 12.44
N GLY A 73 -4.74 -1.99 11.46
CA GLY A 73 -4.65 -0.54 11.22
C GLY A 73 -3.62 0.19 12.09
N THR A 74 -2.77 -0.53 12.83
CA THR A 74 -1.65 0.05 13.59
C THR A 74 -0.33 -0.13 12.86
N TYR A 75 0.62 0.77 13.09
CA TYR A 75 1.97 0.66 12.54
C TYR A 75 3.04 0.87 13.61
N ASP A 76 4.20 0.28 13.38
CA ASP A 76 5.44 0.64 14.08
C ASP A 76 6.39 1.30 13.09
N SER A 77 7.03 2.39 13.50
CA SER A 77 8.09 3.07 12.76
C SER A 77 9.39 2.98 13.53
N TYR A 78 10.44 2.64 12.80
CA TYR A 78 11.79 2.46 13.32
C TYR A 78 12.70 3.47 12.65
N PHE A 79 13.27 4.37 13.43
CA PHE A 79 14.26 5.33 12.97
C PHE A 79 15.53 5.15 13.80
N SER A 80 16.54 4.52 13.21
CA SER A 80 17.74 4.04 13.91
C SER A 80 17.40 3.25 15.20
N THR A 81 17.66 3.80 16.38
CA THR A 81 17.36 3.20 17.70
C THR A 81 16.02 3.64 18.29
N PHE A 82 15.33 4.59 17.67
CA PHE A 82 14.03 5.08 18.13
C PHE A 82 12.92 4.29 17.46
N THR A 83 11.93 3.89 18.24
CA THR A 83 10.72 3.23 17.75
C THR A 83 9.52 3.97 18.30
N TYR A 84 8.52 4.19 17.45
CA TYR A 84 7.23 4.69 17.87
C TYR A 84 6.11 3.98 17.11
N SER A 85 4.94 3.93 17.73
CA SER A 85 3.76 3.24 17.19
C SER A 85 2.59 4.20 17.10
N GLY A 86 1.69 3.93 16.17
CA GLY A 86 0.49 4.72 15.98
C GLY A 86 -0.52 4.03 15.09
N ASP A 87 -1.53 4.78 14.68
CA ASP A 87 -2.58 4.31 13.77
C ASP A 87 -2.30 4.79 12.34
N TYR A 88 -2.69 4.00 11.37
CA TYR A 88 -2.60 4.37 9.96
C TYR A 88 -3.89 4.12 9.20
N VAL A 89 -4.10 4.92 8.17
CA VAL A 89 -5.22 4.77 7.24
C VAL A 89 -4.70 4.86 5.82
N VAL A 90 -5.11 3.93 4.96
CA VAL A 90 -4.87 3.98 3.51
C VAL A 90 -6.17 4.29 2.79
N LYS A 91 -6.15 5.26 1.89
CA LYS A 91 -7.27 5.60 1.00
C LYS A 91 -6.73 5.76 -0.41
N GLY A 92 -6.97 4.76 -1.27
CA GLY A 92 -6.38 4.75 -2.61
C GLY A 92 -4.86 4.74 -2.55
N ASP A 93 -4.23 5.80 -3.06
CA ASP A 93 -2.78 5.98 -3.08
C ASP A 93 -2.27 6.93 -1.98
N GLU A 94 -3.11 7.27 -0.99
CA GLU A 94 -2.70 8.05 0.17
C GLU A 94 -2.59 7.18 1.43
N LEU A 95 -1.51 7.37 2.17
CA LEU A 95 -1.27 6.78 3.49
C LEU A 95 -1.19 7.91 4.52
N THR A 96 -2.07 7.89 5.52
CA THR A 96 -1.97 8.81 6.67
C THR A 96 -1.51 8.06 7.90
N LEU A 97 -0.46 8.57 8.54
CA LEU A 97 0.09 8.09 9.80
C LEU A 97 -0.30 9.06 10.92
N SER A 98 -0.85 8.54 12.00
CA SER A 98 -1.23 9.32 13.18
C SER A 98 -0.33 8.94 14.35
N ASN A 99 0.36 9.93 14.94
CA ASN A 99 1.13 9.73 16.14
C ASN A 99 0.26 10.09 17.37
N PRO A 100 -0.14 9.10 18.18
CA PRO A 100 -1.01 9.34 19.34
C PRO A 100 -0.31 10.13 20.46
N SER A 101 1.02 10.26 20.42
CA SER A 101 1.79 10.93 21.48
C SER A 101 1.70 12.47 21.40
N ASN A 102 1.30 13.03 20.26
CA ASN A 102 1.32 14.47 20.02
C ASN A 102 0.19 14.95 19.07
N ASP A 103 -0.82 14.12 18.82
CA ASP A 103 -1.93 14.36 17.89
C ASP A 103 -1.50 14.82 16.49
N SER A 104 -0.25 14.54 16.10
CA SER A 104 0.27 14.91 14.79
C SER A 104 -0.04 13.84 13.76
N THR A 105 -0.32 14.28 12.54
CA THR A 105 -0.52 13.41 11.38
C THR A 105 0.45 13.75 10.27
N VAL A 106 0.92 12.73 9.56
CA VAL A 106 1.68 12.89 8.31
C VAL A 106 0.97 12.09 7.22
N THR A 107 0.74 12.72 6.07
CA THR A 107 0.14 12.06 4.90
C THR A 107 1.19 11.91 3.81
N TYR A 108 1.27 10.69 3.27
CA TYR A 108 2.15 10.31 2.18
C TYR A 108 1.34 9.93 0.94
N GLN A 109 1.84 10.33 -0.22
CA GLN A 109 1.51 9.67 -1.48
C GLN A 109 2.31 8.37 -1.54
N ILE A 110 1.67 7.25 -1.86
CA ILE A 110 2.29 5.93 -1.90
C ILE A 110 2.18 5.24 -3.26
N LYS A 111 3.17 4.39 -3.56
CA LYS A 111 3.07 3.36 -4.60
C LYS A 111 3.53 2.04 -4.01
N VAL A 112 2.64 1.05 -3.96
CA VAL A 112 2.94 -0.25 -3.35
C VAL A 112 2.89 -1.37 -4.39
N SER A 113 4.00 -2.09 -4.51
CA SER A 113 4.11 -3.35 -5.23
C SER A 113 4.22 -4.53 -4.26
N LYS A 114 4.48 -5.73 -4.78
CA LYS A 114 4.71 -6.92 -3.93
C LYS A 114 5.93 -6.74 -3.02
N ASN A 115 6.99 -6.10 -3.52
CA ASN A 115 8.30 -6.07 -2.88
C ASN A 115 8.79 -4.65 -2.57
N GLU A 116 8.14 -3.63 -3.10
CA GLU A 116 8.59 -2.24 -2.97
C GLU A 116 7.44 -1.33 -2.53
N LEU A 117 7.75 -0.38 -1.64
CA LEU A 117 6.89 0.69 -1.18
C LEU A 117 7.64 2.00 -1.42
N TYR A 118 7.03 2.89 -2.18
CA TYR A 118 7.50 4.26 -2.38
C TYR A 118 6.62 5.20 -1.57
N MET A 119 7.22 6.15 -0.87
CA MET A 119 6.53 7.13 -0.04
C MET A 119 7.05 8.53 -0.35
N VAL A 120 6.15 9.48 -0.57
CA VAL A 120 6.44 10.92 -0.70
C VAL A 120 5.60 11.65 0.33
N ALA A 121 6.22 12.39 1.25
CA ALA A 121 5.48 13.17 2.25
C ALA A 121 4.81 14.37 1.55
N ILE A 122 3.48 14.43 1.61
CA ILE A 122 2.69 15.50 0.97
C ILE A 122 2.03 16.43 1.99
N LYS A 123 1.77 15.94 3.23
CA LYS A 123 1.22 16.78 4.31
C LYS A 123 1.85 16.47 5.66
N GLU A 124 2.11 17.50 6.44
CA GLU A 124 2.58 17.39 7.83
C GLU A 124 1.76 18.31 8.72
N GLY A 125 1.19 17.77 9.81
CA GLY A 125 0.34 18.56 10.72
C GLY A 125 -0.93 19.13 10.05
N GLY A 126 -1.38 18.52 8.95
CA GLY A 126 -2.54 18.98 8.16
C GLY A 126 -2.23 20.10 7.16
N LEU A 127 -0.97 20.53 7.03
CA LEU A 127 -0.51 21.49 6.04
C LEU A 127 0.16 20.76 4.87
N GLU A 128 -0.11 21.22 3.64
CA GLU A 128 0.56 20.72 2.43
C GLU A 128 2.05 21.09 2.49
N LYS A 129 2.93 20.17 2.07
CA LYS A 129 4.36 20.47 1.89
C LYS A 129 4.57 21.18 0.55
N ASP A 130 5.63 21.97 0.47
CA ASP A 130 6.06 22.53 -0.80
C ASP A 130 6.53 21.39 -1.72
N LYS A 131 6.07 21.43 -2.98
CA LYS A 131 6.38 20.37 -3.96
C LYS A 131 7.87 20.23 -4.24
N ASP A 132 8.62 21.31 -4.06
CA ASP A 132 10.07 21.34 -4.25
C ASP A 132 10.83 20.64 -3.10
N GLU A 133 10.16 20.33 -1.98
CA GLU A 133 10.71 19.61 -0.83
C GLU A 133 10.28 18.13 -0.78
N GLU A 134 9.45 17.70 -1.73
CA GLU A 134 8.98 16.31 -1.83
C GLU A 134 10.13 15.37 -2.17
N THR A 135 10.56 14.58 -1.19
CA THR A 135 11.55 13.53 -1.40
C THR A 135 10.87 12.17 -1.43
N GLU A 136 10.98 11.45 -2.56
CA GLU A 136 10.52 10.06 -2.67
C GLU A 136 11.53 9.14 -1.98
N VAL A 137 11.04 8.32 -1.04
CA VAL A 137 11.84 7.32 -0.34
C VAL A 137 11.33 5.93 -0.71
N LYS A 138 12.25 5.07 -1.15
CA LYS A 138 11.98 3.66 -1.45
C LYS A 138 12.24 2.78 -0.23
N TYR A 139 11.34 1.84 -0.01
CA TYR A 139 11.44 0.78 0.99
C TYR A 139 11.25 -0.58 0.33
N ASN A 140 12.10 -1.54 0.69
CA ASN A 140 11.99 -2.92 0.27
C ASN A 140 11.27 -3.75 1.33
N ARG A 141 10.45 -4.70 0.89
CA ARG A 141 9.79 -5.65 1.79
C ARG A 141 10.82 -6.59 2.41
N VAL A 142 10.77 -6.77 3.73
CA VAL A 142 11.69 -7.62 4.48
C VAL A 142 10.93 -8.57 5.41
N GLU A 143 11.52 -9.70 5.76
CA GLU A 143 10.96 -10.61 6.77
C GLU A 143 11.23 -10.12 8.21
N LYS A 144 12.41 -9.53 8.40
CA LYS A 144 12.89 -9.01 9.68
C LYS A 144 13.52 -7.64 9.46
N ILE A 145 13.11 -6.67 10.27
CA ILE A 145 13.68 -5.33 10.28
C ILE A 145 15.05 -5.41 10.97
N LYS A 146 16.05 -4.78 10.35
CA LYS A 146 17.41 -4.68 10.90
C LYS A 146 17.88 -3.24 10.75
N THR A 147 17.57 -2.32 11.66
CA THR A 147 18.05 -0.94 11.57
C THR A 147 19.54 -0.85 11.93
N LYS A 148 20.23 0.17 11.41
CA LYS A 148 21.57 0.55 11.88
C LYS A 148 21.45 1.56 13.03
N SER A 149 22.34 1.46 14.01
CA SER A 149 22.51 2.50 15.02
C SER A 149 23.08 3.79 14.41
N ILE A 150 22.90 4.92 15.10
CA ILE A 150 23.41 6.22 14.64
C ILE A 150 24.93 6.16 14.45
N SER A 151 25.66 5.49 15.36
CA SER A 151 27.11 5.32 15.25
C SER A 151 27.53 4.54 14.00
N GLU A 152 26.81 3.45 13.67
CA GLU A 152 27.07 2.68 12.44
C GLU A 152 26.74 3.48 11.17
N ILE A 153 25.77 4.38 11.23
CA ILE A 153 25.44 5.27 10.11
C ILE A 153 26.55 6.31 9.92
N ILE A 154 27.00 6.97 11.00
CA ILE A 154 28.06 7.98 10.95
C ILE A 154 29.38 7.38 10.46
N ASN A 155 29.77 6.21 10.98
CA ASN A 155 31.03 5.57 10.58
C ASN A 155 31.04 5.21 9.09
N GLY A 156 29.92 4.72 8.55
CA GLY A 156 29.81 4.43 7.12
C GLY A 156 29.97 5.69 6.25
N LEU A 157 29.41 6.83 6.67
CA LEU A 157 29.56 8.09 5.94
C LEU A 157 31.01 8.58 5.92
N THR A 158 31.79 8.35 6.99
CA THR A 158 33.21 8.71 7.02
C THR A 158 34.08 7.78 6.19
N GLU A 159 33.74 6.50 6.10
CA GLU A 159 34.46 5.54 5.25
C GLU A 159 34.28 5.89 3.76
N ASP A 160 33.05 6.17 3.33
CA ASP A 160 32.74 6.57 1.94
C ASP A 160 33.37 7.91 1.52
N ALA A 161 33.71 8.79 2.48
CA ALA A 161 34.34 10.09 2.21
C ALA A 161 35.88 10.04 2.12
N THR A 162 36.49 8.89 2.42
CA THR A 162 37.96 8.73 2.46
C THR A 162 38.51 7.84 1.33
N GLU A 163 37.65 7.34 0.43
CA GLU A 163 38.04 6.69 -0.84
C GLU A 163 38.08 7.66 -2.03
#